data_AF-A0A950X9I6-F1
#
_entry.id   AF-A0A950X9I6-F1
#
_cell.length_a   1.000
_cell.length_b   1.000
_cell.length_c   1.000
_cell.angle_alpha   90.00
_cell.angle_beta   90.00
_cell.angle_gamma   90.00
#
_symmetry.space_group_name_H-M   'P 1'
#
loop_
_entity.id
_entity.type
_entity.pdbx_description
1 polymer ?
#
loop_
_entity_poly.entity_id
_entity_poly.type
_entity_poly.pdbx_seq_one_letter_code
_entity_poly.pdbx_strand_id
1 'polypeptide(L)'
;MLYYIGKDITRWTEQCAETVAISGAFEGRRIRPETFAVFLVQHVPAHVRTKLEGWGVLDFCSLFRRSLGLHAVFHELPASESFSPGFLRRYHRYLDQWFEQRLKDAPFDRPQENEFTFDLYASGEYTLMLEQSWGTEPGNS
;
A
#
# COMPACT_ATOMS: atom_id res chain seq x y z
N MET A 1 4.74 13.60 3.71
CA MET A 1 4.78 12.18 4.10
C MET A 1 3.68 11.36 3.43
N LEU A 2 2.39 11.60 3.70
CA LEU A 2 1.26 10.83 3.13
C LEU A 2 1.34 10.61 1.61
N TYR A 3 1.72 11.64 0.86
CA TYR A 3 1.86 11.55 -0.59
C TYR A 3 2.88 10.50 -1.04
N TYR A 4 4.07 10.49 -0.44
CA TYR A 4 5.13 9.54 -0.79
C TYR A 4 4.78 8.11 -0.37
N ILE A 5 4.18 7.95 0.81
CA ILE A 5 3.61 6.66 1.24
C ILE A 5 2.58 6.18 0.21
N GLY A 6 1.69 7.07 -0.24
CA GLY A 6 0.66 6.76 -1.23
C GLY A 6 1.25 6.34 -2.57
N LYS A 7 2.33 7.00 -3.00
CA LYS A 7 3.07 6.64 -4.22
C LYS A 7 3.67 5.23 -4.12
N ASP A 8 4.36 4.93 -3.03
CA ASP A 8 4.99 3.63 -2.83
C ASP A 8 3.97 2.50 -2.72
N ILE A 9 2.89 2.73 -1.96
CA ILE A 9 1.80 1.74 -1.83
C ILE A 9 1.08 1.54 -3.16
N THR A 10 0.80 2.62 -3.91
CA THR A 10 0.12 2.49 -5.22
C THR A 10 0.96 1.62 -6.15
N ARG A 11 2.27 1.89 -6.26
CA ARG A 11 3.19 1.06 -7.04
C ARG A 11 3.18 -0.39 -6.57
N TRP A 12 3.21 -0.62 -5.26
CA TRP A 12 3.16 -1.97 -4.69
C TRP A 12 1.86 -2.70 -5.07
N THR A 13 0.69 -2.04 -4.96
CA THR A 13 -0.60 -2.66 -5.33
C THR A 13 -0.68 -3.01 -6.82
N GLU A 14 -0.08 -2.20 -7.69
CA GLU A 14 0.01 -2.45 -9.13
C GLU A 14 0.89 -3.68 -9.40
N GLN A 15 2.06 -3.75 -8.78
CA GLN A 15 2.98 -4.89 -8.88
C GLN A 15 2.36 -6.20 -8.38
N CYS A 16 1.60 -6.15 -7.29
CA CYS A 16 0.87 -7.33 -6.80
C CYS A 16 -0.18 -7.82 -7.80
N ALA A 17 -0.95 -6.91 -8.39
CA ALA A 17 -1.97 -7.25 -9.39
C ALA A 17 -1.33 -7.83 -10.67
N GLU A 18 -0.23 -7.24 -11.14
CA GLU A 18 0.54 -7.75 -12.28
C GLU A 18 1.11 -9.15 -12.00
N THR A 19 1.70 -9.35 -10.82
CA THR A 19 2.27 -10.65 -10.41
C THR A 19 1.21 -11.75 -10.38
N VAL A 20 0.03 -11.45 -9.79
CA VAL A 20 -1.09 -12.39 -9.77
C VAL A 20 -1.57 -12.71 -11.18
N ALA A 21 -1.73 -11.70 -12.04
CA ALA A 21 -2.14 -11.90 -13.42
C ALA A 21 -1.18 -12.81 -14.20
N ILE A 22 0.13 -12.65 -13.98
CA ILE A 22 1.17 -13.48 -14.64
C ILE A 22 1.14 -14.93 -14.11
N SER A 23 0.95 -15.12 -12.80
CA SER A 23 1.00 -16.46 -12.19
C SER A 23 -0.17 -17.39 -12.55
N GLY A 24 -1.33 -16.83 -12.92
CA GLY A 24 -2.57 -17.59 -13.15
C GLY A 24 -3.21 -18.20 -11.88
N ALA A 25 -2.63 -18.01 -10.69
CA ALA A 25 -3.08 -18.66 -9.45
C ALA A 25 -4.51 -18.27 -9.00
N PHE A 26 -5.06 -17.19 -9.57
CA PHE A 26 -6.38 -16.64 -9.25
C PHE A 26 -7.28 -16.53 -10.48
N GLU A 27 -7.13 -17.45 -11.43
CA GLU A 27 -8.00 -17.53 -12.62
C GLU A 27 -9.50 -17.51 -12.24
N GLY A 28 -10.28 -16.76 -13.02
CA GLY A 28 -11.71 -16.58 -12.77
C GLY A 28 -12.05 -15.49 -11.74
N ARG A 29 -11.06 -14.88 -11.07
CA ARG A 29 -11.27 -13.73 -10.17
C ARG A 29 -10.79 -12.42 -10.78
N ARG A 30 -11.51 -11.34 -10.45
CA ARG A 30 -11.17 -9.97 -10.83
C ARG A 30 -10.26 -9.34 -9.79
N ILE A 31 -9.01 -9.82 -9.75
CA ILE A 31 -7.97 -9.24 -8.92
C ILE A 31 -7.48 -7.94 -9.55
N ARG A 32 -7.45 -6.87 -8.76
CA ARG A 32 -7.03 -5.51 -9.18
C ARG A 32 -6.17 -4.88 -8.10
N PRO A 33 -5.47 -3.76 -8.37
CA PRO A 33 -4.75 -3.01 -7.33
C PRO A 33 -5.64 -2.69 -6.12
N GLU A 34 -6.93 -2.41 -6.36
CA GLU A 34 -7.91 -2.17 -5.32
C GLU A 34 -8.12 -3.37 -4.36
N THR A 35 -7.96 -4.61 -4.84
CA THR A 35 -7.98 -5.82 -3.99
C THR A 35 -6.88 -5.74 -2.93
N PHE A 36 -5.65 -5.39 -3.34
CA PHE A 36 -4.51 -5.27 -2.43
C PHE A 36 -4.57 -4.00 -1.57
N ALA A 37 -5.14 -2.91 -2.07
CA ALA A 37 -5.41 -1.72 -1.28
C ALA A 37 -6.36 -2.02 -0.11
N VAL A 38 -7.44 -2.78 -0.37
CA VAL A 38 -8.34 -3.26 0.69
C VAL A 38 -7.60 -4.21 1.63
N PHE A 39 -6.79 -5.12 1.10
CA PHE A 39 -6.02 -6.06 1.91
C PHE A 39 -5.09 -5.33 2.90
N LEU A 40 -4.33 -4.34 2.42
CA LEU A 40 -3.42 -3.53 3.22
C LEU A 40 -4.12 -2.61 4.21
N VAL A 41 -5.37 -2.21 3.98
CA VAL A 41 -6.09 -1.32 4.91
C VAL A 41 -6.91 -2.11 5.93
N GLN A 42 -7.46 -3.26 5.55
CA GLN A 42 -8.48 -3.97 6.34
C GLN A 42 -8.04 -5.34 6.85
N HIS A 43 -7.15 -6.02 6.13
CA HIS A 43 -6.76 -7.41 6.39
C HIS A 43 -5.24 -7.56 6.55
N VAL A 44 -4.59 -6.58 7.19
CA VAL A 44 -3.14 -6.59 7.41
C VAL A 44 -2.72 -7.82 8.21
N PRO A 45 -1.78 -8.64 7.68
CA PRO A 45 -1.27 -9.80 8.40
C PRO A 45 -0.69 -9.44 9.77
N ALA A 46 -0.85 -10.34 10.74
CA ALA A 46 -0.47 -10.08 12.13
C ALA A 46 1.02 -9.72 12.30
N HIS A 47 1.92 -10.37 11.57
CA HIS A 47 3.35 -10.05 11.64
C HIS A 47 3.67 -8.66 11.08
N VAL A 48 2.97 -8.22 10.02
CA VAL A 48 3.13 -6.87 9.47
C VAL A 48 2.61 -5.82 10.45
N ARG A 49 1.47 -6.09 11.10
CA ARG A 49 0.94 -5.22 12.16
C ARG A 49 1.96 -5.02 13.27
N THR A 50 2.55 -6.10 13.79
CA THR A 50 3.57 -6.03 14.84
C THR A 50 4.79 -5.21 14.41
N LYS A 51 5.23 -5.33 13.14
CA LYS A 51 6.33 -4.52 12.61
C LYS A 51 5.98 -3.03 12.55
N LEU A 52 4.80 -2.69 12.01
CA LEU A 52 4.33 -1.30 11.93
C LEU A 52 4.21 -0.67 13.33
N GLU A 53 3.67 -1.40 14.30
CA GLU A 53 3.60 -0.98 15.70
C GLU A 53 4.99 -0.79 16.30
N GLY A 54 5.93 -1.71 16.03
CA GLY A 54 7.34 -1.60 16.43
C GLY A 54 8.06 -0.39 15.84
N TRP A 55 7.69 0.06 14.64
CA TRP A 55 8.17 1.31 14.04
C TRP A 55 7.44 2.56 14.56
N GLY A 56 6.48 2.41 15.48
CA GLY A 56 5.70 3.52 16.04
C GLY A 56 4.51 3.97 15.18
N VAL A 57 4.11 3.19 14.18
CA VAL A 57 2.98 3.50 13.28
C VAL A 57 1.69 2.90 13.81
N LEU A 58 1.06 3.58 14.79
CA LEU A 58 -0.07 3.02 15.56
C LEU A 58 -1.42 3.00 14.81
N ASP A 59 -1.68 3.98 13.93
CA ASP A 59 -2.93 4.05 13.13
C ASP A 59 -2.64 3.86 11.63
N PHE A 60 -1.93 2.77 11.31
CA PHE A 60 -1.51 2.48 9.95
C PHE A 60 -2.69 2.29 8.99
N CYS A 61 -3.84 1.77 9.45
CA CYS A 61 -5.04 1.63 8.63
C CYS A 61 -5.51 3.00 8.09
N SER A 62 -5.62 4.01 8.96
CA SER A 62 -5.98 5.36 8.52
C SER A 62 -4.86 6.03 7.72
N LEU A 63 -3.60 5.78 8.07
CA LEU A 63 -2.44 6.28 7.34
C LEU A 63 -2.46 5.80 5.88
N PHE A 64 -2.60 4.49 5.65
CA PHE A 64 -2.62 3.89 4.32
C PHE A 64 -3.85 4.31 3.52
N ARG A 65 -5.05 4.29 4.15
CA ARG A 65 -6.29 4.79 3.53
C ARG A 65 -6.10 6.20 2.99
N ARG A 66 -5.60 7.13 3.82
CA ARG A 66 -5.44 8.54 3.45
C ARG A 66 -4.34 8.74 2.43
N SER A 67 -3.25 7.98 2.53
CA SER A 67 -2.14 8.04 1.58
C SER A 67 -2.59 7.62 0.17
N LEU A 68 -3.33 6.50 0.09
CA LEU A 68 -3.94 6.03 -1.16
C LEU A 68 -4.98 7.01 -1.71
N GLY A 69 -5.86 7.54 -0.85
CA GLY A 69 -6.84 8.55 -1.26
C GLY A 69 -6.21 9.82 -1.81
N LEU A 70 -5.11 10.29 -1.21
CA LEU A 70 -4.37 11.47 -1.69
C LEU A 70 -3.72 11.21 -3.06
N HIS A 71 -3.03 10.07 -3.21
CA HIS A 71 -2.34 9.72 -4.45
C HIS A 71 -3.31 9.40 -5.61
N ALA A 72 -4.55 9.00 -5.30
CA ALA A 72 -5.58 8.80 -6.32
C ALA A 72 -5.97 10.08 -7.07
N VAL A 73 -5.76 11.26 -6.47
CA VAL A 73 -6.17 12.56 -7.03
C VAL A 73 -4.97 13.35 -7.58
N PHE A 74 -3.82 13.28 -6.91
CA PHE A 74 -2.64 14.07 -7.27
C PHE A 74 -1.56 13.18 -7.89
N HIS A 75 -1.24 13.44 -9.16
CA HIS A 75 -0.06 12.84 -9.82
C HIS A 75 1.25 13.43 -9.31
N GLU A 76 1.24 14.71 -8.95
CA GLU A 76 2.31 15.42 -8.25
C GLU A 76 1.69 16.23 -7.11
N LEU A 77 2.31 16.22 -5.93
CA LEU A 77 1.78 16.96 -4.78
C LEU A 77 1.94 18.47 -5.02
N PRO A 78 0.83 19.24 -5.06
CA PRO A 78 0.92 20.69 -5.14
C PRO A 78 1.67 21.30 -3.96
N ALA A 79 2.21 22.50 -4.17
CA ALA A 79 2.76 23.30 -3.09
C ALA A 79 1.71 23.58 -2.01
N SER A 80 2.15 23.75 -0.76
CA SER A 80 1.24 23.80 0.40
C SER A 80 0.27 24.99 0.33
N GLU A 81 0.69 26.06 -0.33
CA GLU A 81 -0.03 27.31 -0.50
C GLU A 81 -1.19 27.18 -1.50
N SER A 82 -1.14 26.16 -2.36
CA SER A 82 -2.20 25.85 -3.33
C SER A 82 -3.43 25.22 -2.67
N PHE A 83 -3.31 24.77 -1.42
CA PHE A 83 -4.43 24.19 -0.68
C PHE A 83 -5.17 25.25 0.14
N SER A 84 -6.50 25.22 0.07
CA SER A 84 -7.29 26.08 0.95
C SER A 84 -7.06 25.71 2.42
N PRO A 85 -7.04 26.69 3.35
CA PRO A 85 -6.95 26.40 4.79
C PRO A 85 -8.08 25.50 5.30
N GLY A 86 -9.25 25.56 4.65
CA GLY A 86 -10.39 24.69 4.94
C GLY A 86 -10.14 23.22 4.60
N PHE A 87 -9.45 22.96 3.49
CA PHE A 87 -9.00 21.62 3.13
C PHE A 87 -7.95 21.12 4.12
N LEU A 88 -6.89 21.90 4.37
CA LEU A 88 -5.80 21.50 5.27
C LEU A 88 -6.27 21.20 6.70
N ARG A 89 -7.31 21.87 7.20
CA ARG A 89 -7.90 21.55 8.52
C ARG A 89 -8.70 20.25 8.55
N ARG A 90 -9.20 19.78 7.42
CA ARG A 90 -10.13 18.64 7.31
C ARG A 90 -9.67 17.59 6.31
N TYR A 91 -8.39 17.61 5.94
CA TYR A 91 -7.85 16.81 4.84
C TYR A 91 -8.19 15.33 5.02
N HIS A 92 -8.06 14.80 6.24
CA HIS A 92 -8.36 13.41 6.59
C HIS A 92 -9.73 12.95 6.07
N ARG A 93 -10.79 13.75 6.22
CA ARG A 93 -12.15 13.39 5.76
C ARG A 93 -12.22 13.31 4.24
N TYR A 94 -11.58 14.24 3.55
CA TYR A 94 -11.54 14.24 2.09
C TYR A 94 -10.74 13.05 1.57
N LEU A 95 -9.58 12.76 2.18
CA LEU A 95 -8.74 11.64 1.76
C LEU A 95 -9.41 10.28 2.02
N ASP A 96 -10.10 10.14 3.15
CA ASP A 96 -10.89 8.94 3.45
C ASP A 96 -12.00 8.76 2.38
N GLN A 97 -12.70 9.84 2.00
CA GLN A 97 -13.72 9.80 0.93
C GLN A 97 -13.15 9.49 -0.45
N TRP A 98 -11.98 10.05 -0.80
CA TRP A 98 -11.33 9.78 -2.08
C TRP A 98 -10.89 8.32 -2.20
N PHE A 99 -10.42 7.72 -1.10
CA PHE A 99 -10.15 6.29 -1.07
C PHE A 99 -11.42 5.47 -1.31
N GLU A 100 -12.51 5.77 -0.60
CA GLU A 100 -13.77 5.05 -0.78
C GLU A 100 -14.36 5.23 -2.18
N GLN A 101 -14.18 6.41 -2.79
CA GLN A 101 -14.58 6.65 -4.17
C GLN A 101 -13.74 5.82 -5.13
N ARG A 102 -12.42 5.78 -4.96
CA ARG A 102 -11.52 4.94 -5.76
C ARG A 102 -11.95 3.47 -5.76
N LEU A 103 -12.34 2.93 -4.59
CA LEU A 103 -12.83 1.55 -4.49
C LEU A 103 -14.18 1.31 -5.19
N LYS A 104 -14.88 2.36 -5.63
CA LYS A 104 -16.15 2.25 -6.35
C LYS A 104 -16.00 2.48 -7.85
N ASP A 105 -14.87 3.01 -8.30
CA ASP A 105 -14.66 3.40 -9.70
C ASP A 105 -14.66 2.18 -10.65
N ALA A 106 -14.26 1.01 -10.18
CA ALA A 106 -14.31 -0.23 -10.96
C ALA A 106 -14.65 -1.45 -10.08
N PRO A 107 -15.35 -2.46 -10.63
CA PRO A 107 -15.60 -3.71 -9.92
C PRO A 107 -14.29 -4.51 -9.76
N PHE A 108 -14.09 -5.04 -8.55
CA PHE A 108 -13.00 -5.97 -8.20
C PHE A 108 -13.49 -6.97 -7.15
N ASP A 109 -12.83 -8.10 -7.05
CA ASP A 109 -13.13 -9.08 -6.01
C ASP A 109 -12.37 -8.69 -4.73
N ARG A 110 -13.12 -8.57 -3.63
CA ARG A 110 -12.55 -8.26 -2.31
C ARG A 110 -11.64 -9.41 -1.86
N PRO A 111 -10.52 -9.10 -1.19
CA PRO A 111 -9.67 -10.13 -0.62
C PRO A 111 -10.37 -10.82 0.57
N GLN A 112 -10.05 -12.08 0.80
CA GLN A 112 -10.36 -12.77 2.06
C GLN A 112 -9.25 -12.56 3.09
N GLU A 113 -9.58 -12.76 4.36
CA GLU A 113 -8.58 -12.85 5.42
C GLU A 113 -7.61 -14.00 5.12
N ASN A 114 -6.31 -13.73 5.21
CA ASN A 114 -5.23 -14.70 4.93
C ASN A 114 -5.14 -15.22 3.48
N GLU A 115 -5.81 -14.57 2.52
CA GLU A 115 -5.69 -14.94 1.10
C GLU A 115 -4.29 -14.67 0.55
N PHE A 116 -3.64 -13.61 1.03
CA PHE A 116 -2.33 -13.18 0.61
C PHE A 116 -1.39 -13.06 1.81
N THR A 117 -0.09 -13.20 1.56
CA THR A 117 0.96 -12.91 2.53
C THR A 117 1.90 -11.87 1.92
N PHE A 118 2.26 -10.86 2.71
CA PHE A 118 3.33 -9.93 2.36
C PHE A 118 4.12 -9.57 3.60
N ASP A 119 5.30 -8.98 3.39
CA ASP A 119 6.08 -8.33 4.42
C ASP A 119 6.35 -6.87 4.02
N LEU A 120 6.55 -6.01 5.00
CA LEU A 120 6.97 -4.62 4.80
C LEU A 120 8.35 -4.45 5.42
N TYR A 121 9.22 -3.73 4.74
CA TYR A 121 10.56 -3.44 5.24
C TYR A 121 10.74 -1.92 5.34
N ALA A 122 11.22 -1.45 6.48
CA ALA A 122 11.80 -0.11 6.55
C ALA A 122 13.07 -0.06 5.69
N SER A 123 13.51 1.14 5.28
CA SER A 123 14.68 1.27 4.39
C SER A 123 15.93 0.57 4.93
N GLY A 124 16.21 0.69 6.23
CA GLY A 124 17.33 0.01 6.88
C GLY A 124 17.19 -1.52 6.92
N GLU A 125 15.99 -2.04 7.18
CA GLU A 125 15.72 -3.49 7.16
C GLU A 125 15.86 -4.06 5.75
N TYR A 126 15.39 -3.32 4.74
CA TYR A 126 15.50 -3.71 3.35
C TYR A 126 16.96 -3.77 2.91
N THR A 127 17.77 -2.78 3.27
CA THR A 127 19.21 -2.78 3.00
C THR A 127 19.90 -3.98 3.65
N LEU A 128 19.64 -4.25 4.93
CA LEU A 128 20.22 -5.41 5.63
C LEU A 128 19.80 -6.74 4.98
N MET A 129 18.54 -6.88 4.58
CA MET A 129 18.05 -8.06 3.88
C MET A 129 18.78 -8.27 2.54
N LEU A 130 18.97 -7.19 1.78
CA LEU A 130 19.72 -7.25 0.52
C LEU A 130 21.18 -7.65 0.76
N GLU A 131 21.87 -7.03 1.72
CA GLU A 131 23.25 -7.37 2.08
C GLU A 131 23.41 -8.86 2.45
N GLN A 132 22.45 -9.40 3.21
CA GLN A 132 22.43 -10.82 3.56
C GLN A 132 22.19 -11.73 2.35
N SER A 133 21.30 -11.35 1.43
CA SER A 133 21.06 -12.12 0.21
C SER A 133 22.27 -12.16 -0.74
N TRP A 134 23.09 -11.10 -0.75
CA TRP A 134 24.29 -11.02 -1.58
C TRP A 134 25.42 -11.89 -1.02
N GLY A 135 25.47 -12.09 0.30
CA GLY A 135 26.41 -13.01 0.94
C GLY A 135 26.12 -14.50 0.70
N THR A 136 25.02 -14.82 -0.01
CA THR A 136 24.55 -16.20 -0.24
C THR A 136 24.63 -16.62 -1.71
N GLU A 137 25.39 -15.93 -2.57
CA GLU A 137 25.73 -16.48 -3.88
C GLU A 137 26.62 -17.72 -3.68
N PRO A 138 26.17 -18.94 -4.06
CA PRO A 138 27.06 -20.08 -4.08
C PRO A 138 28.09 -19.83 -5.19
N GLY A 139 29.35 -19.61 -4.79
CA GLY A 139 30.48 -19.69 -5.69
C GLY A 139 30.40 -21.02 -6.44
N ASN A 140 30.21 -20.90 -7.76
CA ASN A 140 30.17 -22.00 -8.71
C ASN A 140 31.42 -22.87 -8.49
N SER A 141 31.23 -24.04 -7.87
CA SER A 141 32.26 -25.07 -7.63
C SER A 141 32.09 -26.19 -8.63
#